data_AF-A0A558DR84-F1
#
_entry.id   AF-A0A558DR84-F1
#
_cell.length_a   1.000
_cell.length_b   1.000
_cell.length_c   1.000
_cell.angle_alpha   90.00
_cell.angle_beta   90.00
_cell.angle_gamma   90.00
#
_symmetry.space_group_name_H-M   'P 1'
#
loop_
_entity.id
_entity.type
_entity.pdbx_description
1 polymer ?
#
loop_
_entity_poly.entity_id
_entity_poly.type
_entity_poly.pdbx_seq_one_letter_code
_entity_poly.pdbx_strand_id
1 'polypeptide(L)'
;MDLSNYFYRTLVYSDVKGQVSVFEKLPPHSLIPLEPWLGLVIQLADGQHTLQELIDYVASRYQDNVPENYLKTMGSVIERLIESGAIALAETPYSLPYHLSMPKEHQDPELAERSIAEAKYSQH
;
A
#
# COMPACT_ATOMS: atom_id res chain seq x y z
N MET A 1 -5.48 -13.58 -9.96
CA MET A 1 -5.20 -13.08 -8.61
C MET A 1 -6.31 -13.55 -7.68
N ASP A 2 -5.97 -14.09 -6.51
CA ASP A 2 -6.97 -14.49 -5.51
C ASP A 2 -7.36 -13.27 -4.65
N LEU A 3 -8.65 -12.96 -4.58
CA LEU A 3 -9.16 -11.79 -3.87
C LEU A 3 -9.21 -11.98 -2.35
N SER A 4 -9.11 -13.21 -1.85
CA SER A 4 -9.04 -13.47 -0.41
C SER A 4 -7.65 -13.22 0.19
N ASN A 5 -6.63 -12.98 -0.65
CA ASN A 5 -5.30 -12.65 -0.16
C ASN A 5 -5.30 -11.29 0.53
N TYR A 6 -4.57 -11.23 1.64
CA TYR A 6 -4.18 -10.00 2.30
C TYR A 6 -3.14 -9.29 1.43
N PHE A 7 -3.13 -7.96 1.46
CA PHE A 7 -2.16 -7.18 0.72
C PHE A 7 -1.50 -6.14 1.63
N TYR A 8 -0.21 -5.94 1.44
CA TYR A 8 0.59 -5.01 2.24
C TYR A 8 1.53 -4.21 1.37
N ARG A 9 1.76 -2.95 1.74
CA ARG A 9 2.73 -2.08 1.08
C ARG A 9 4.15 -2.52 1.42
N THR A 10 5.06 -2.30 0.48
CA THR A 10 6.49 -2.56 0.65
C THR A 10 7.32 -1.28 0.51
N LEU A 11 6.66 -0.13 0.58
CA LEU A 11 7.25 1.19 0.46
C LEU A 11 6.77 2.12 1.55
N VAL A 12 7.67 3.01 1.95
CA VAL A 12 7.39 4.08 2.91
C VAL A 12 6.48 5.09 2.23
N TYR A 13 5.52 5.60 2.97
CA TYR A 13 4.59 6.60 2.49
C TYR A 13 4.48 7.77 3.49
N SER A 14 3.97 8.88 2.98
CA SER A 14 3.68 10.12 3.70
C SER A 14 2.19 10.40 3.57
N ASP A 15 1.58 10.97 4.61
CA ASP A 15 0.21 11.47 4.59
C ASP A 15 0.18 12.85 5.25
N VAL A 16 0.19 13.90 4.42
CA VAL A 16 0.19 15.28 4.88
C VAL A 16 -1.08 15.94 4.41
N LYS A 17 -1.97 16.27 5.36
CA LYS A 17 -3.26 16.93 5.09
C LYS A 17 -4.11 16.17 4.05
N GLY A 18 -4.05 14.84 4.05
CA GLY A 18 -4.80 13.98 3.14
C GLY A 18 -4.16 13.76 1.76
N GLN A 19 -3.01 14.39 1.48
CA GLN A 19 -2.21 14.06 0.32
C GLN A 19 -1.29 12.89 0.66
N VAL A 20 -1.60 11.72 0.11
CA VAL A 20 -0.73 10.54 0.22
C VAL A 20 0.37 10.63 -0.83
N SER A 21 1.61 10.38 -0.41
CA SER A 21 2.77 10.31 -1.30
C SER A 21 3.64 9.11 -0.94
N VAL A 22 4.38 8.56 -1.91
CA VAL A 22 5.29 7.43 -1.70
C VAL A 22 6.73 7.81 -1.93
N PHE A 23 7.64 7.22 -1.14
CA PHE A 23 9.07 7.40 -1.32
C PHE A 23 9.58 6.47 -2.42
N GLU A 24 10.25 7.05 -3.42
CA GLU A 24 10.83 6.32 -4.53
C GLU A 24 11.95 5.37 -4.07
N LYS A 25 11.87 4.10 -4.48
CA LYS A 25 12.85 3.07 -4.12
C LYS A 25 14.23 3.31 -4.76
N LEU A 26 14.27 3.93 -5.94
CA LEU A 26 15.49 4.15 -6.71
C LEU A 26 15.96 5.61 -6.59
N PRO A 27 17.29 5.86 -6.64
CA PRO A 27 17.81 7.22 -6.77
C PRO A 27 17.32 7.91 -8.05
N PRO A 28 17.06 9.23 -8.03
CA PRO A 28 17.24 10.16 -6.93
C PRO A 28 15.99 10.22 -6.03
N HIS A 29 16.02 9.50 -4.90
CA HIS A 29 14.90 9.31 -3.98
C HIS A 29 13.99 10.54 -3.90
N SER A 30 12.79 10.42 -4.47
CA SER A 30 11.82 11.48 -4.55
C SER A 30 10.54 11.10 -3.80
N LEU A 31 9.78 12.12 -3.40
CA LEU A 31 8.45 11.94 -2.85
C LEU A 31 7.43 12.11 -3.98
N ILE A 32 6.75 11.04 -4.34
CA ILE A 32 5.82 11.02 -5.47
C ILE A 32 4.39 11.16 -4.93
N PRO A 33 3.69 12.29 -5.17
CA PRO A 33 2.30 12.44 -4.77
C PRO A 33 1.42 11.49 -5.57
N LEU A 34 0.48 10.85 -4.89
CA LEU A 34 -0.48 9.94 -5.51
C LEU A 34 -1.80 10.63 -5.78
N GLU A 35 -2.48 10.17 -6.84
CA GLU A 35 -3.90 10.43 -7.03
C GLU A 35 -4.69 9.94 -5.81
N PRO A 36 -5.78 10.61 -5.39
CA PRO A 36 -6.46 10.32 -4.12
C PRO A 36 -6.86 8.85 -3.94
N TRP A 37 -7.36 8.21 -5.00
CA TRP A 37 -7.78 6.81 -4.94
C TRP A 37 -6.59 5.84 -4.85
N LEU A 38 -5.45 6.15 -5.46
CA LEU A 38 -4.20 5.39 -5.28
C LEU A 38 -3.66 5.57 -3.86
N GLY A 39 -3.76 6.79 -3.31
CA GLY A 39 -3.43 7.06 -1.92
C GLY A 39 -4.21 6.16 -0.95
N LEU A 40 -5.51 5.99 -1.20
CA LEU A 40 -6.37 5.09 -0.43
C LEU A 40 -5.92 3.62 -0.53
N VAL A 41 -5.54 3.14 -1.72
CA VAL A 41 -5.00 1.78 -1.89
C VAL A 41 -3.73 1.58 -1.04
N ILE A 42 -2.82 2.57 -1.01
CA ILE A 42 -1.60 2.49 -0.19
C ILE A 42 -1.89 2.51 1.31
N GLN A 43 -2.85 3.33 1.75
CA GLN A 43 -3.27 3.38 3.15
C GLN A 43 -3.88 2.04 3.61
N LEU A 44 -4.70 1.40 2.76
CA LEU A 44 -5.34 0.10 3.04
C LEU A 44 -4.42 -1.11 2.84
N ALA A 45 -3.27 -0.94 2.19
CA ALA A 45 -2.25 -1.97 2.03
C ALA A 45 -1.48 -2.17 3.35
N ASP A 46 -2.17 -2.56 4.41
CA ASP A 46 -1.67 -2.71 5.79
C ASP A 46 -1.51 -4.17 6.22
N GLY A 47 -1.68 -5.11 5.29
CA GLY A 47 -1.55 -6.54 5.54
C GLY A 47 -2.68 -7.13 6.39
N GLN A 48 -3.66 -6.32 6.80
CA GLN A 48 -4.81 -6.74 7.60
C GLN A 48 -6.10 -6.75 6.78
N HIS A 49 -6.12 -6.01 5.66
CA HIS A 49 -7.21 -6.07 4.69
C HIS A 49 -6.88 -6.99 3.51
N THR A 50 -7.93 -7.58 2.97
CA THR A 50 -7.92 -8.39 1.75
C THR A 50 -8.15 -7.53 0.51
N LEU A 51 -7.80 -8.06 -0.66
CA LEU A 51 -8.10 -7.41 -1.93
C LEU A 51 -9.61 -7.27 -2.18
N GLN A 52 -10.41 -8.23 -1.71
CA GLN A 52 -11.88 -8.14 -1.78
C GLN A 52 -12.38 -6.93 -0.98
N GLU A 53 -11.92 -6.74 0.26
CA GLU A 53 -12.30 -5.60 1.10
C GLU A 53 -11.90 -4.26 0.47
N LEU A 54 -10.72 -4.18 -0.16
CA LEU A 54 -10.31 -3.01 -0.93
C LEU A 54 -11.29 -2.72 -2.08
N ILE A 55 -11.61 -3.73 -2.88
CA ILE A 55 -12.50 -3.60 -4.05
C ILE A 55 -13.90 -3.18 -3.59
N ASP A 56 -14.43 -3.77 -2.53
CA ASP A 56 -15.76 -3.43 -2.03
C ASP A 56 -15.78 -2.03 -1.41
N TYR A 57 -14.72 -1.66 -0.69
CA TYR A 57 -14.60 -0.33 -0.10
C TYR A 57 -14.54 0.77 -1.16
N VAL A 58 -13.71 0.59 -2.20
CA VAL A 58 -13.60 1.56 -3.29
C VAL A 58 -14.90 1.60 -4.11
N ALA A 59 -15.57 0.46 -4.33
CA ALA A 59 -16.86 0.40 -5.00
C ALA A 59 -17.92 1.21 -4.24
N SER A 60 -17.93 1.13 -2.91
CA SER A 60 -18.89 1.86 -2.07
C SER A 60 -18.82 3.39 -2.24
N ARG A 61 -17.69 3.92 -2.71
CA ARG A 61 -17.51 5.36 -3.00
C ARG A 61 -18.26 5.82 -4.25
N TYR A 62 -18.61 4.90 -5.14
CA TYR A 62 -19.44 5.18 -6.33
C TYR A 62 -20.94 5.16 -6.03
N GLN A 63 -21.34 4.85 -4.79
CA GLN A 63 -22.75 4.66 -4.41
C GLN A 63 -23.41 3.65 -5.35
N ASP A 64 -24.49 4.03 -6.04
CA ASP A 64 -25.21 3.17 -6.98
C ASP A 64 -24.65 3.21 -8.42
N ASN A 65 -23.59 3.99 -8.69
CA ASN A 65 -23.04 4.23 -10.02
C ASN A 65 -21.66 3.58 -10.22
N VAL A 66 -21.50 2.32 -9.80
CA VAL A 66 -20.27 1.56 -10.05
C VAL A 66 -20.13 1.30 -11.55
N PRO A 67 -19.02 1.70 -12.20
CA PRO A 67 -18.81 1.44 -13.63
C PRO A 67 -18.82 -0.06 -13.96
N GLU A 68 -19.39 -0.45 -15.10
CA GLU A 68 -19.45 -1.87 -15.52
C GLU A 68 -18.06 -2.52 -15.61
N ASN A 69 -17.04 -1.74 -15.98
CA ASN A 69 -15.65 -2.19 -16.10
C ASN A 69 -14.84 -2.03 -14.80
N TYR A 70 -15.47 -1.67 -13.69
CA TYR A 70 -14.82 -1.34 -12.42
C TYR A 70 -13.85 -2.45 -11.96
N LEU A 71 -14.33 -3.68 -11.85
CA LEU A 71 -13.54 -4.81 -11.37
C LEU A 71 -12.31 -5.06 -12.24
N LYS A 72 -12.47 -4.95 -13.57
CA LYS A 72 -11.37 -5.11 -14.53
C LYS A 72 -10.33 -3.99 -14.37
N THR A 73 -10.78 -2.75 -14.27
CA THR A 73 -9.89 -1.59 -14.08
C THR A 73 -9.13 -1.71 -12.76
N MET A 74 -9.82 -2.04 -11.66
CA MET A 74 -9.19 -2.24 -10.35
C MET A 74 -8.17 -3.39 -10.38
N GLY A 75 -8.55 -4.53 -10.97
CA GLY A 75 -7.64 -5.67 -11.15
C GLY A 75 -6.34 -5.28 -11.85
N SER A 76 -6.43 -4.60 -12.99
CA SER A 76 -5.24 -4.15 -13.74
C SER A 76 -4.40 -3.10 -13.00
N VAL A 77 -4.98 -2.33 -12.08
CA VAL A 77 -4.18 -1.43 -11.23
C VAL A 77 -3.43 -2.24 -10.18
N ILE A 78 -4.13 -3.11 -9.47
CA ILE A 78 -3.55 -3.91 -8.39
C ILE A 78 -2.41 -4.77 -8.94
N GLU A 79 -2.60 -5.39 -10.10
CA GLU A 79 -1.55 -6.14 -10.80
C GLU A 79 -0.31 -5.28 -11.05
N ARG A 80 -0.46 -4.06 -11.58
CA ARG A 80 0.68 -3.14 -11.79
C ARG A 80 1.35 -2.71 -10.50
N LEU A 81 0.60 -2.55 -9.41
CA LEU A 81 1.16 -2.25 -8.08
C LEU A 81 1.96 -3.44 -7.52
N ILE A 82 1.52 -4.67 -7.80
CA ILE A 82 2.27 -5.88 -7.45
C ILE A 82 3.54 -5.99 -8.32
N GLU A 83 3.42 -5.79 -9.63
CA GLU A 83 4.53 -5.88 -10.59
C GLU A 83 5.62 -4.83 -10.33
N SER A 84 5.23 -3.60 -9.98
CA SER A 84 6.16 -2.56 -9.55
C SER A 84 6.74 -2.81 -8.15
N GLY A 85 6.22 -3.82 -7.44
CA GLY A 85 6.55 -4.12 -6.06
C GLY A 85 6.14 -3.00 -5.13
N ALA A 86 5.11 -2.20 -5.42
CA ALA A 86 4.55 -1.24 -4.47
C ALA A 86 3.80 -1.94 -3.33
N ILE A 87 3.10 -3.02 -3.67
CA ILE A 87 2.39 -3.89 -2.74
C ILE A 87 2.80 -5.35 -2.97
N ALA A 88 2.57 -6.19 -1.98
CA ALA A 88 2.74 -7.63 -2.04
C ALA A 88 1.53 -8.32 -1.39
N LEU A 89 1.39 -9.62 -1.65
CA LEU A 89 0.27 -10.43 -1.17
C LEU A 89 0.72 -11.41 -0.07
N ALA A 90 -0.20 -11.77 0.81
CA ALA A 90 -0.05 -12.80 1.81
C ALA A 90 -1.35 -13.63 1.94
N GLU A 91 -1.21 -14.93 2.15
CA GLU A 91 -2.36 -15.84 2.36
C GLU A 91 -2.97 -15.69 3.76
N THR A 92 -2.23 -15.08 4.70
CA THR A 92 -2.66 -14.82 6.08
C THR A 92 -2.36 -13.36 6.45
N PRO A 93 -3.01 -12.81 7.50
CA PRO A 93 -2.72 -11.45 7.95
C PRO A 93 -1.22 -11.24 8.18
N TYR A 94 -0.69 -10.16 7.60
CA TYR A 94 0.73 -9.83 7.65
C TYR A 94 0.97 -8.59 8.49
N SER A 95 1.86 -8.68 9.49
CA SER A 95 2.29 -7.53 10.28
C SER A 95 3.45 -6.83 9.60
N LEU A 96 3.25 -5.56 9.24
CA LEU A 96 4.30 -4.78 8.59
C LEU A 96 5.43 -4.45 9.57
N PRO A 97 6.69 -4.41 9.09
CA PRO A 97 7.77 -3.76 9.81
C PRO A 97 7.41 -2.32 10.20
N TYR A 98 7.90 -1.85 11.35
CA TYR A 98 7.57 -0.53 11.89
C TYR A 98 7.75 0.62 10.90
N HIS A 99 8.85 0.64 10.14
CA HIS A 99 9.12 1.69 9.15
C HIS A 99 8.13 1.72 7.97
N LEU A 100 7.32 0.66 7.79
CA LEU A 100 6.25 0.60 6.81
C LEU A 100 4.87 0.76 7.44
N SER A 101 4.70 0.53 8.75
CA SER A 101 3.38 0.37 9.38
C SER A 101 2.56 1.66 9.53
N MET A 102 3.18 2.83 9.37
CA MET A 102 2.51 4.14 9.49
C MET A 102 3.18 5.22 8.63
N PRO A 103 2.54 6.40 8.42
CA PRO A 103 3.13 7.49 7.65
C PRO A 103 4.47 7.93 8.22
N LYS A 104 5.39 8.36 7.35
CA LYS A 104 6.76 8.71 7.72
C LYS A 104 6.82 9.78 8.82
N GLU A 105 5.89 10.73 8.80
CA GLU A 105 5.82 11.85 9.74
C GLU A 105 5.41 11.41 11.15
N HIS A 106 4.83 10.23 11.30
CA HIS A 106 4.41 9.65 12.58
C HIS A 106 5.42 8.65 13.14
N GLN A 107 6.50 8.38 12.41
CA GLN A 107 7.53 7.44 12.83
C GLN A 107 8.56 8.14 13.73
N ASP A 108 9.00 7.43 14.77
CA ASP A 108 10.23 7.77 15.47
C ASP A 108 11.42 7.45 14.55
N PRO A 109 12.35 8.41 14.30
CA PRO A 109 13.47 8.20 13.40
C PRO A 109 14.40 7.05 13.81
N GLU A 110 14.69 6.89 15.10
CA GLU A 110 15.59 5.84 15.59
C GLU A 110 14.95 4.47 15.45
N LEU A 111 13.66 4.35 15.78
CA LEU A 111 12.92 3.09 15.61
C LEU A 111 12.76 2.71 14.13
N ALA A 112 12.55 3.70 13.26
CA ALA A 112 12.47 3.47 11.82
C ALA A 112 13.80 2.94 11.26
N GLU A 113 14.94 3.54 11.63
CA GLU A 113 16.26 3.09 11.20
C GLU A 113 16.56 1.66 11.66
N ARG A 114 16.26 1.33 12.92
CA ARG A 114 16.42 -0.03 13.45
C ARG A 114 15.54 -1.02 12.68
N SER A 115 14.27 -0.69 12.47
CA SER A 115 13.33 -1.54 11.72
C SER A 115 13.78 -1.78 10.27
N ILE A 116 14.36 -0.77 9.60
CA ILE A 116 14.92 -0.94 8.25
C ILE A 116 16.12 -1.89 8.28
N ALA A 117 17.01 -1.75 9.25
CA ALA A 117 18.17 -2.64 9.39
C ALA A 117 17.74 -4.09 9.62
N GLU A 118 16.82 -4.34 10.55
CA GLU A 118 16.27 -5.67 10.86
C GLU A 118 15.60 -6.31 9.64
N ALA A 119 14.83 -5.54 8.87
CA ALA A 119 14.18 -6.02 7.66
C ALA A 119 15.19 -6.46 6.59
N LYS A 120 16.32 -5.74 6.44
CA LYS A 120 17.40 -6.14 5.52
C LYS A 120 18.07 -7.45 5.94
N TYR A 121 18.29 -7.66 7.24
CA TYR A 121 18.89 -8.90 7.75
C TYR A 121 17.93 -10.10 7.62
N SER A 122 16.62 -9.89 7.70
CA SER A 122 15.62 -10.96 7.60
C SER A 122 15.37 -11.46 6.17
N GLN A 123 15.93 -10.80 5.15
CA GLN A 123 15.84 -11.19 3.75
C GLN A 123 17.10 -11.94 3.22
N HIS A 124 18.03 -12.30 4.12
CA HIS A 124 19.26 -13.04 3.80
C HIS A 124 19.26 -14.47 4.34
#